data_AF-A0A433DA62-F1
#
_entry.id   AF-A0A433DA62-F1
#
_cell.length_a   1.000
_cell.length_b   1.000
_cell.length_c   1.000
_cell.angle_alpha   90.00
_cell.angle_beta   90.00
_cell.angle_gamma   90.00
#
_symmetry.space_group_name_H-M   'P 1'
#
loop_
_entity.id
_entity.type
_entity.pdbx_description
1 polymer ?
#
loop_
_entity_poly.entity_id
_entity_poly.type
_entity_poly.pdbx_seq_one_letter_code
_entity_poly.pdbx_strand_id
1 'polypeptide(L)'
;MNEPGTFRSKAYRFGDYPPGRCSDRAICAEGNSSTEPWICGHNSLKAHAAAVNIYRTEFQSKYPGQIGIILDNTWTEPLNPLSKADQDAAERTMQFFVGLYAQPIWIGDYPPTMRQSMGSIIPTFTPTQLELIKGSVDFFAWDAYTSQWVTPLSDPTCLQNVSGQNVSKTCRRSVIPPKASSSVRALLPRGSISSHAS
;
A
#
# COMPACT_ATOMS: atom_id res chain seq x y z
N MET A 1 3.58 -3.61 -12.58
CA MET A 1 4.51 -2.96 -11.62
C MET A 1 4.68 -3.86 -10.41
N ASN A 2 5.89 -3.94 -9.85
CA ASN A 2 6.22 -4.73 -8.66
C ASN A 2 6.33 -3.81 -7.44
N GLU A 3 5.67 -4.15 -6.35
CA GLU A 3 5.88 -3.57 -5.02
C GLU A 3 5.94 -2.03 -4.96
N PRO A 4 4.89 -1.33 -5.43
CA PRO A 4 4.89 0.13 -5.43
C PRO A 4 5.01 0.71 -4.02
N GLY A 5 4.55 -0.01 -2.98
CA GLY A 5 4.64 0.42 -1.59
C GLY A 5 6.09 0.46 -1.09
N THR A 6 6.88 -0.55 -1.42
CA THR A 6 8.33 -0.55 -1.18
C THR A 6 9.03 0.54 -1.98
N PHE A 7 8.79 0.65 -3.29
CA PHE A 7 9.42 1.69 -4.12
C PHE A 7 9.14 3.09 -3.57
N ARG A 8 7.87 3.40 -3.30
CA ARG A 8 7.40 4.64 -2.68
C ARG A 8 8.17 5.00 -1.41
N SER A 9 8.35 4.02 -0.53
CA SER A 9 8.92 4.24 0.79
C SER A 9 10.46 4.31 0.73
N LYS A 10 11.09 3.35 0.06
CA LYS A 10 12.56 3.27 -0.04
C LYS A 10 13.14 4.40 -0.89
N ALA A 11 12.46 4.80 -1.97
CA ALA A 11 12.99 5.80 -2.89
C ALA A 11 12.71 7.25 -2.49
N TYR A 12 11.55 7.52 -1.87
CA TYR A 12 11.08 8.90 -1.59
C TYR A 12 10.85 9.20 -0.10
N ARG A 13 10.98 8.21 0.78
CA ARG A 13 10.90 8.42 2.23
C ARG A 13 12.23 8.26 2.93
N PHE A 14 12.97 7.20 2.60
CA PHE A 14 14.26 6.87 3.23
C PHE A 14 15.46 7.22 2.37
N GLY A 15 15.29 7.24 1.04
CA GLY A 15 16.39 7.46 0.11
C GLY A 15 17.31 6.24 -0.07
N ASP A 16 16.90 5.07 0.41
CA ASP A 16 17.66 3.82 0.29
C ASP A 16 17.75 3.36 -1.17
N TYR A 17 16.71 3.63 -1.98
CA TYR A 17 16.62 3.25 -3.39
C TYR A 17 16.68 4.49 -4.30
N PRO A 18 17.17 4.37 -5.54
CA PRO A 18 17.07 5.46 -6.52
C PRO A 18 15.63 5.97 -6.67
N PRO A 19 15.40 7.30 -6.77
CA PRO A 19 16.41 8.36 -6.92
C PRO A 19 17.05 8.84 -5.61
N GLY A 20 16.81 8.21 -4.47
CA GLY A 20 17.50 8.53 -3.21
C GLY A 20 17.02 9.83 -2.56
N ARG A 21 15.70 10.07 -2.56
CA ARG A 21 15.10 11.32 -2.06
C ARG A 21 14.49 11.11 -0.67
N CYS A 22 14.82 12.02 0.24
CA CYS A 22 14.26 12.04 1.60
C CYS A 22 14.45 13.41 2.25
N SER A 23 13.91 13.62 3.45
CA SER A 23 14.07 14.85 4.23
C SER A 23 15.37 14.91 5.04
N ASP A 24 15.99 13.77 5.33
CA ASP A 24 17.25 13.72 6.06
C ASP A 24 18.41 14.15 5.13
N ARG A 25 19.05 15.27 5.45
CA ARG A 25 20.15 15.85 4.65
C ARG A 25 21.50 15.18 4.89
N ALA A 26 21.62 14.36 5.93
CA ALA A 26 22.79 13.51 6.10
C ALA A 26 22.77 12.31 5.13
N ILE A 27 21.57 11.92 4.66
CA ILE A 27 21.37 10.76 3.78
C ILE A 27 21.11 11.21 2.32
N CYS A 28 20.23 12.19 2.12
CA CYS A 28 19.75 12.60 0.80
C CYS A 28 20.07 14.05 0.49
N ALA A 29 20.57 14.31 -0.73
CA ALA A 29 20.84 15.66 -1.21
C ALA A 29 19.56 16.54 -1.28
N GLU A 30 18.43 15.92 -1.64
CA GLU A 30 17.15 16.58 -1.79
C GLU A 30 15.98 15.62 -1.49
N GLY A 31 14.76 16.15 -1.48
CA GLY A 31 13.54 15.36 -1.29
C GLY A 31 12.66 15.85 -0.14
N ASN A 32 11.45 15.29 -0.04
CA ASN A 32 10.53 15.57 1.06
C ASN A 32 9.76 14.30 1.46
N SER A 33 10.20 13.67 2.55
CA SER A 33 9.64 12.43 3.09
C SER A 33 8.19 12.56 3.59
N SER A 34 7.66 13.78 3.71
CA SER A 34 6.28 14.06 4.10
C SER A 34 5.32 14.12 2.91
N THR A 35 5.80 14.43 1.70
CA THR A 35 4.94 14.67 0.52
C THR A 35 5.27 13.76 -0.66
N GLU A 36 6.54 13.58 -1.00
CA GLU A 36 6.97 12.85 -2.20
C GLU A 36 6.55 11.37 -2.22
N PRO A 37 6.54 10.63 -1.11
CA PRO A 37 5.99 9.28 -1.10
C PRO A 37 4.55 9.22 -1.62
N TRP A 38 3.71 10.19 -1.29
CA TRP A 38 2.30 10.15 -1.70
C TRP A 38 2.12 10.53 -3.16
N ILE A 39 2.94 11.47 -3.65
CA ILE A 39 3.03 11.80 -5.08
C ILE A 39 3.50 10.59 -5.88
N CYS A 40 4.52 9.88 -5.41
CA CYS A 40 5.02 8.65 -6.02
C CYS A 40 3.89 7.61 -6.10
N GLY A 41 3.24 7.29 -4.97
CA GLY A 41 2.16 6.30 -4.93
C GLY A 41 0.99 6.65 -5.87
N HIS A 42 0.61 7.93 -5.93
CA HIS A 42 -0.42 8.43 -6.81
C HIS A 42 -0.07 8.27 -8.30
N ASN A 43 1.15 8.63 -8.69
CA ASN A 43 1.60 8.46 -10.07
C ASN A 43 1.82 6.99 -10.42
N SER A 44 2.24 6.15 -9.48
CA SER A 44 2.32 4.69 -9.66
C SER A 44 0.96 4.08 -10.03
N LEU A 45 -0.14 4.50 -9.37
CA LEU A 45 -1.49 4.08 -9.72
C LEU A 45 -1.92 4.53 -11.11
N LYS A 46 -1.67 5.81 -11.44
CA LYS A 46 -2.00 6.36 -12.77
C LYS A 46 -1.22 5.66 -13.88
N ALA A 47 0.08 5.43 -13.69
CA ALA A 47 0.92 4.75 -14.66
C ALA A 47 0.48 3.29 -14.87
N HIS A 48 0.15 2.58 -13.78
CA HIS A 48 -0.40 1.23 -13.85
C HIS A 48 -1.72 1.19 -14.62
N ALA A 49 -2.65 2.08 -14.31
CA ALA A 49 -3.94 2.17 -14.98
C ALA A 49 -3.80 2.49 -16.48
N ALA A 50 -2.90 3.41 -16.85
CA ALA A 50 -2.61 3.72 -18.25
C ALA A 50 -2.02 2.51 -19.00
N ALA A 51 -1.08 1.78 -18.39
CA ALA A 51 -0.50 0.57 -18.99
C ALA A 51 -1.55 -0.54 -19.18
N VAL A 52 -2.46 -0.71 -18.22
CA VAL A 52 -3.57 -1.66 -18.32
C VAL A 52 -4.54 -1.27 -19.41
N ASN A 53 -4.87 0.01 -19.53
CA ASN A 53 -5.71 0.51 -20.62
C ASN A 53 -5.09 0.20 -21.97
N ILE A 54 -3.81 0.57 -22.19
CA ILE A 54 -3.08 0.27 -23.43
C ILE A 54 -3.09 -1.23 -23.72
N TYR A 55 -2.77 -2.08 -22.73
CA TYR A 55 -2.80 -3.53 -22.92
C TYR A 55 -4.17 -4.02 -23.39
N ARG A 56 -5.25 -3.59 -22.74
CA ARG A 56 -6.62 -4.02 -23.05
C ARG A 56 -7.10 -3.49 -24.40
N THR A 57 -6.77 -2.25 -24.77
CA THR A 57 -7.27 -1.62 -26.00
C THR A 57 -6.46 -1.96 -27.23
N GLU A 58 -5.15 -2.17 -27.11
CA GLU A 58 -4.25 -2.32 -28.26
C GLU A 58 -3.69 -3.74 -28.42
N PHE A 59 -3.54 -4.50 -27.33
CA PHE A 59 -2.78 -5.76 -27.35
C PHE A 59 -3.61 -7.00 -27.02
N GLN A 60 -4.61 -6.91 -26.14
CA GLN A 60 -5.27 -8.09 -25.58
C GLN A 60 -6.00 -8.94 -26.62
N SER A 61 -6.55 -8.34 -27.68
CA SER A 61 -7.18 -9.07 -28.79
C SER A 61 -6.18 -9.89 -29.61
N LYS A 62 -4.95 -9.40 -29.75
CA LYS A 62 -3.87 -10.06 -30.50
C LYS A 62 -3.05 -11.02 -29.63
N TYR A 63 -2.87 -10.68 -28.36
CA TYR A 63 -2.09 -11.42 -27.38
C TYR A 63 -2.93 -11.65 -26.11
N PRO A 64 -3.81 -12.67 -26.13
CA PRO A 64 -4.68 -12.97 -25.01
C PRO A 64 -3.87 -13.26 -23.74
N GLY A 65 -4.24 -12.60 -22.65
CA GLY A 65 -3.55 -12.72 -21.37
C GLY A 65 -4.22 -11.88 -20.29
N GLN A 66 -3.60 -11.89 -19.12
CA GLN A 66 -4.05 -11.17 -17.93
C GLN A 66 -2.98 -10.19 -17.46
N ILE A 67 -3.42 -9.04 -16.95
CA ILE A 67 -2.55 -7.99 -16.42
C ILE A 67 -2.95 -7.63 -14.99
N GLY A 68 -1.96 -7.37 -14.15
CA GLY A 68 -2.17 -7.05 -12.75
C GLY A 68 -1.04 -6.22 -12.15
N ILE A 69 -1.19 -5.93 -10.88
CA ILE A 69 -0.20 -5.25 -10.04
C ILE A 69 0.16 -6.18 -8.89
N ILE A 70 1.44 -6.23 -8.52
CA ILE A 70 1.90 -6.99 -7.36
C ILE A 70 2.05 -6.00 -6.21
N LEU A 71 1.27 -6.18 -5.15
CA LEU A 71 1.38 -5.38 -3.93
C LEU A 71 2.22 -6.15 -2.91
N ASP A 72 3.23 -5.50 -2.36
CA ASP A 72 3.88 -5.95 -1.14
C ASP A 72 3.21 -5.31 0.06
N ASN A 73 3.29 -5.98 1.20
CA ASN A 73 3.56 -5.42 2.52
C ASN A 73 3.46 -6.56 3.55
N THR A 74 3.93 -6.29 4.75
CA THR A 74 3.78 -7.20 5.89
C THR A 74 2.33 -7.25 6.34
N TRP A 75 1.77 -8.46 6.51
CA TRP A 75 0.45 -8.63 7.12
C TRP A 75 0.48 -8.14 8.58
N THR A 76 -0.58 -7.49 9.06
CA THR A 76 -0.59 -6.94 10.41
C THR A 76 -1.73 -7.47 11.26
N GLU A 77 -1.40 -7.84 12.49
CA GLU A 77 -2.34 -8.26 13.52
C GLU A 77 -2.19 -7.35 14.77
N PRO A 78 -3.24 -7.16 15.58
CA PRO A 78 -3.16 -6.38 16.80
C PRO A 78 -2.23 -7.04 17.83
N LEU A 79 -1.37 -6.25 18.49
CA LEU A 79 -0.47 -6.76 19.53
C LEU A 79 -1.24 -7.43 20.67
N ASN A 80 -2.33 -6.81 21.14
CA ASN A 80 -3.33 -7.42 21.99
C ASN A 80 -4.67 -7.55 21.21
N PRO A 81 -5.12 -8.77 20.87
CA PRO A 81 -6.36 -8.96 20.13
C PRO A 81 -7.62 -8.53 20.89
N LEU A 82 -7.54 -8.35 22.22
CA LEU A 82 -8.65 -7.86 23.05
C LEU A 82 -8.66 -6.32 23.16
N SER A 83 -7.61 -5.63 22.70
CA SER A 83 -7.51 -4.17 22.73
C SER A 83 -8.09 -3.57 21.45
N LYS A 84 -9.17 -2.79 21.57
CA LYS A 84 -9.74 -2.05 20.43
C LYS A 84 -8.72 -1.10 19.79
N ALA A 85 -7.87 -0.48 20.62
CA ALA A 85 -6.85 0.44 20.13
C ALA A 85 -5.79 -0.26 19.25
N ASP A 86 -5.43 -1.49 19.60
CA ASP A 86 -4.50 -2.31 18.80
C ASP A 86 -5.18 -2.84 17.53
N GLN A 87 -6.44 -3.27 17.62
CA GLN A 87 -7.23 -3.68 16.44
C GLN A 87 -7.32 -2.54 15.42
N ASP A 88 -7.65 -1.34 15.88
CA ASP A 88 -7.73 -0.17 15.00
C ASP A 88 -6.34 0.20 14.46
N ALA A 89 -5.27 0.00 15.23
CA ALA A 89 -3.90 0.21 14.75
C ALA A 89 -3.50 -0.78 13.65
N ALA A 90 -3.80 -2.07 13.82
CA ALA A 90 -3.56 -3.07 12.78
C ALA A 90 -4.32 -2.72 11.49
N GLU A 91 -5.61 -2.43 11.59
CA GLU A 91 -6.45 -2.06 10.43
C GLU A 91 -5.95 -0.80 9.74
N ARG A 92 -5.67 0.28 10.49
CA ARG A 92 -5.08 1.51 9.90
C ARG A 92 -3.78 1.21 9.17
N THR A 93 -2.95 0.32 9.72
CA THR A 93 -1.68 -0.03 9.08
C THR A 93 -1.92 -0.69 7.72
N MET A 94 -2.81 -1.68 7.64
CA MET A 94 -3.20 -2.30 6.37
C MET A 94 -3.73 -1.28 5.36
N GLN A 95 -4.55 -0.33 5.81
CA GLN A 95 -5.08 0.72 4.93
C GLN A 95 -3.98 1.64 4.36
N PHE A 96 -2.98 2.02 5.16
CA PHE A 96 -1.89 2.90 4.71
C PHE A 96 -0.87 2.24 3.78
N PHE A 97 -0.71 0.92 3.91
CA PHE A 97 0.32 0.17 3.18
C PHE A 97 -0.24 -0.53 1.95
N VAL A 98 -1.36 -1.25 2.13
CA VAL A 98 -2.01 -2.03 1.07
C VAL A 98 -3.22 -1.28 0.51
N GLY A 99 -4.06 -0.73 1.40
CA GLY A 99 -5.26 0.02 1.04
C GLY A 99 -4.98 1.23 0.16
N LEU A 100 -3.81 1.87 0.29
CA LEU A 100 -3.37 2.95 -0.60
C LEU A 100 -3.47 2.57 -2.09
N TYR A 101 -3.17 1.31 -2.43
CA TYR A 101 -3.23 0.82 -3.81
C TYR A 101 -4.49 -0.01 -4.09
N ALA A 102 -4.83 -0.91 -3.16
CA ALA A 102 -5.95 -1.81 -3.33
C ALA A 102 -7.29 -1.07 -3.34
N GLN A 103 -7.49 -0.06 -2.48
CA GLN A 103 -8.79 0.59 -2.45
C GLN A 103 -9.08 1.39 -3.73
N PRO A 104 -8.14 2.15 -4.31
CA PRO A 104 -8.38 2.78 -5.59
C PRO A 104 -8.72 1.79 -6.71
N ILE A 105 -8.00 0.67 -6.77
CA ILE A 105 -8.17 -0.32 -7.84
C ILE A 105 -9.50 -1.08 -7.72
N TRP A 106 -9.93 -1.48 -6.53
CA TRP A 106 -11.12 -2.33 -6.38
C TRP A 106 -12.39 -1.55 -6.02
N ILE A 107 -12.26 -0.45 -5.28
CA ILE A 107 -13.39 0.30 -4.73
C ILE A 107 -13.54 1.66 -5.44
N GLY A 108 -12.42 2.38 -5.63
CA GLY A 108 -12.35 3.59 -6.45
C GLY A 108 -11.32 4.61 -5.98
N ASP A 109 -11.45 5.14 -4.76
CA ASP A 109 -10.56 6.18 -4.19
C ASP A 109 -9.75 5.64 -2.99
N TYR A 110 -8.86 6.45 -2.44
CA TYR A 110 -8.06 6.13 -1.25
C TYR A 110 -8.92 5.87 -0.01
N PRO A 111 -8.38 5.14 1.00
CA PRO A 111 -9.09 4.92 2.26
C PRO A 111 -9.57 6.19 2.95
N PRO A 112 -10.83 6.23 3.42
CA PRO A 112 -11.35 7.35 4.20
C PRO A 112 -10.46 7.70 5.40
N THR A 113 -9.93 6.69 6.09
CA THR A 113 -8.96 6.86 7.18
C THR A 113 -7.71 7.61 6.73
N MET A 114 -7.17 7.29 5.54
CA MET A 114 -6.00 8.00 5.00
C MET A 114 -6.36 9.44 4.67
N ARG A 115 -7.50 9.67 4.02
CA ARG A 115 -8.01 11.03 3.73
C ARG A 115 -8.16 11.85 5.01
N GLN A 116 -8.80 11.29 6.03
CA GLN A 116 -9.01 11.94 7.32
C GLN A 116 -7.69 12.26 8.02
N SER A 117 -6.72 11.34 7.97
CA SER A 117 -5.45 11.50 8.65
C SER A 117 -4.46 12.40 7.92
N MET A 118 -4.54 12.50 6.59
CA MET A 118 -3.54 13.16 5.75
C MET A 118 -4.03 14.47 5.15
N GLY A 119 -5.34 14.69 5.05
CA GLY A 119 -5.91 15.89 4.45
C GLY A 119 -5.39 16.12 3.03
N SER A 120 -4.87 17.31 2.77
CA SER A 120 -4.35 17.73 1.45
C SER A 120 -3.00 17.14 1.07
N ILE A 121 -2.32 16.41 1.99
CA ILE A 121 -1.04 15.77 1.71
C ILE A 121 -1.21 14.61 0.72
N ILE A 122 -2.33 13.88 0.82
CA ILE A 122 -2.63 12.80 -0.13
C ILE A 122 -3.32 13.39 -1.37
N PRO A 123 -2.79 13.17 -2.59
CA PRO A 123 -3.38 13.76 -3.80
C PRO A 123 -4.83 13.30 -4.05
N THR A 124 -5.58 14.06 -4.84
CA THR A 124 -6.95 13.71 -5.23
C THR A 124 -6.98 13.29 -6.68
N PHE A 125 -7.70 12.20 -6.97
CA PHE A 125 -7.93 11.78 -8.35
C PHE A 125 -9.03 12.62 -8.98
N THR A 126 -8.89 12.92 -10.28
CA THR A 126 -10.02 13.42 -11.06
C THR A 126 -11.02 12.29 -11.34
N PRO A 127 -12.29 12.59 -11.67
CA PRO A 127 -13.26 11.55 -12.03
C PRO A 127 -12.76 10.60 -13.13
N THR A 128 -12.15 11.14 -14.19
CA THR A 128 -11.56 10.35 -15.28
C THR A 128 -10.41 9.45 -14.82
N GLN A 129 -9.60 9.90 -13.86
CA GLN A 129 -8.54 9.07 -13.29
C GLN A 129 -9.11 7.93 -12.46
N LEU A 130 -10.15 8.19 -11.64
CA LEU A 130 -10.82 7.15 -10.87
C LEU A 130 -11.45 6.08 -11.77
N GLU A 131 -12.09 6.50 -12.86
CA GLU A 131 -12.66 5.60 -13.87
C GLU A 131 -11.60 4.69 -14.49
N LEU A 132 -10.44 5.26 -14.84
CA LEU A 132 -9.34 4.49 -15.42
C LEU A 132 -8.68 3.52 -14.42
N ILE A 133 -8.55 3.94 -13.15
CA ILE A 133 -7.89 3.15 -12.10
C ILE A 133 -8.80 2.02 -11.59
N LYS A 134 -10.10 2.28 -11.44
CA LYS A 134 -11.03 1.29 -10.91
C LYS A 134 -11.14 0.11 -11.87
N GLY A 135 -10.77 -1.08 -11.38
CA GLY A 135 -10.77 -2.30 -12.16
C GLY A 135 -9.58 -2.44 -13.11
N SER A 136 -8.51 -1.67 -12.91
CA SER A 136 -7.28 -1.76 -13.71
C SER A 136 -6.41 -3.00 -13.37
N VAL A 137 -7.03 -4.15 -13.13
CA VAL A 137 -6.38 -5.44 -12.85
C VAL A 137 -7.32 -6.59 -13.25
N ASP A 138 -6.76 -7.75 -13.58
CA ASP A 138 -7.51 -9.00 -13.83
C ASP A 138 -7.45 -9.96 -12.63
N PHE A 139 -6.44 -9.84 -11.78
CA PHE A 139 -6.23 -10.65 -10.58
C PHE A 139 -5.64 -9.81 -9.45
N PHE A 140 -5.83 -10.26 -8.22
CA PHE A 140 -5.11 -9.76 -7.05
C PHE A 140 -3.79 -10.52 -6.91
N ALA A 141 -2.67 -9.81 -6.73
CA ALA A 141 -1.38 -10.41 -6.43
C ALA A 141 -0.75 -9.74 -5.21
N TRP A 142 -0.38 -10.57 -4.24
CA TRP A 142 0.28 -10.16 -3.01
C TRP A 142 1.68 -10.80 -2.94
N ASP A 143 2.70 -10.02 -2.62
CA ASP A 143 4.03 -10.50 -2.24
C ASP A 143 4.19 -10.53 -0.71
N ALA A 144 4.14 -11.73 -0.13
CA ALA A 144 4.03 -11.97 1.32
C ALA A 144 5.30 -12.61 1.87
N TYR A 145 5.97 -11.91 2.79
CA TYR A 145 7.20 -12.38 3.43
C TYR A 145 7.08 -12.60 4.94
N THR A 146 6.44 -11.67 5.65
CA THR A 146 6.38 -11.66 7.13
C THR A 146 5.03 -11.15 7.62
N SER A 147 4.82 -11.25 8.94
CA SER A 147 3.70 -10.62 9.66
C SER A 147 4.22 -9.72 10.78
N GLN A 148 3.43 -8.75 11.23
CA GLN A 148 3.76 -7.81 12.30
C GLN A 148 2.64 -7.72 13.33
N TRP A 149 3.01 -7.68 14.60
CA TRP A 149 2.12 -7.21 15.67
C TRP A 149 2.12 -5.69 15.69
N VAL A 150 0.95 -5.09 15.87
CA VAL A 150 0.75 -3.65 15.78
C VAL A 150 0.00 -3.10 16.99
N THR A 151 0.48 -1.97 17.52
CA THR A 151 -0.15 -1.21 18.62
C THR A 151 -0.10 0.30 18.30
N PRO A 152 -0.91 1.18 18.92
CA PRO A 152 -0.81 2.62 18.70
C PRO A 152 0.56 3.22 19.04
N LEU A 153 0.92 4.35 18.42
CA LEU A 153 2.15 5.08 18.80
C LEU A 153 2.16 5.59 20.24
N SER A 154 0.97 5.82 20.81
CA SER A 154 0.80 6.27 22.19
C SER A 154 1.04 5.17 23.22
N ASP A 155 1.20 3.91 22.78
CA ASP A 155 1.48 2.81 23.69
C ASP A 155 2.91 2.96 24.26
N PRO A 156 3.10 2.91 25.60
CA PRO A 156 4.39 3.11 26.23
C PRO A 156 5.41 2.00 25.91
N THR A 157 4.95 0.84 25.44
CA THR A 157 5.81 -0.25 24.98
C THR A 157 6.32 -0.03 23.55
N CYS A 158 5.88 1.04 22.87
CA CYS A 158 6.34 1.35 21.53
C CYS A 158 7.80 1.83 21.55
N LEU A 159 8.68 0.97 21.03
CA LEU A 159 10.04 1.35 20.70
C LEU A 159 10.00 2.25 19.44
N GLN A 160 10.31 3.53 19.59
CA GLN A 160 10.16 4.62 18.60
C GLN A 160 11.06 4.53 17.34
N ASN A 161 11.50 3.34 16.93
CA ASN A 161 12.57 3.17 15.95
C ASN A 161 12.19 2.41 14.68
N VAL A 162 10.91 2.38 14.27
CA VAL A 162 10.56 1.84 12.95
C VAL A 162 9.85 2.83 12.05
N SER A 163 10.23 2.77 10.77
CA SER A 163 9.86 3.74 9.77
C SER A 163 8.37 3.65 9.38
N GLY A 164 7.73 4.78 9.09
CA GLY A 164 6.30 4.86 8.74
C GLY A 164 5.35 4.99 9.93
N GLN A 165 5.84 4.76 11.17
CA GLN A 165 5.12 4.91 12.44
C GLN A 165 4.31 6.22 12.52
N ASN A 166 4.94 7.35 12.21
CA ASN A 166 4.33 8.66 12.39
C ASN A 166 3.13 8.95 11.47
N VAL A 167 3.03 8.30 10.30
CA VAL A 167 1.95 8.59 9.35
C VAL A 167 0.73 7.73 9.63
N SER A 168 0.92 6.42 9.85
CA SER A 168 -0.17 5.53 10.27
C SER A 168 -0.57 5.74 11.73
N LYS A 169 0.29 6.40 12.53
CA LYS A 169 0.20 6.49 13.99
C LYS A 169 0.21 5.10 14.66
N THR A 170 0.98 4.16 14.11
CA THR A 170 1.08 2.77 14.60
C THR A 170 2.52 2.28 14.78
N CYS A 171 2.76 1.55 15.88
CA CYS A 171 4.01 0.89 16.22
C CYS A 171 3.99 -0.57 15.76
N ARG A 172 5.07 -1.08 15.17
CA ARG A 172 5.10 -2.38 14.51
C ARG A 172 6.24 -3.25 15.05
N ARG A 173 5.94 -4.50 15.40
CA ARG A 173 6.92 -5.50 15.84
C ARG A 173 6.91 -6.69 14.88
N SER A 174 8.04 -6.89 14.18
CA SER A 174 8.17 -7.98 13.21
C SER A 174 8.11 -9.36 13.87
N VAL A 175 7.36 -10.25 13.25
CA VAL A 175 7.31 -11.67 13.54
C VAL A 175 7.75 -12.39 12.28
N ILE A 176 8.82 -13.17 12.37
CA ILE A 176 9.12 -14.15 11.33
C ILE A 176 8.19 -15.34 11.65
N PRO A 177 7.18 -15.64 10.82
CA PRO A 177 6.35 -16.79 11.10
C PRO A 177 7.22 -18.05 11.07
N PRO A 178 6.93 -19.09 11.89
CA PRO A 178 7.73 -20.32 11.96
C PRO A 178 7.91 -21.04 10.60
N LYS A 179 7.14 -20.67 9.59
CA LYS A 179 7.23 -21.13 8.19
C LYS A 179 6.91 -20.01 7.20
N ALA A 180 7.70 -18.93 7.16
CA ALA A 180 7.75 -18.12 5.93
C ALA A 180 8.64 -18.86 4.92
N SER A 181 8.06 -19.74 4.11
CA SER A 181 8.66 -20.03 2.81
C SER A 181 8.34 -18.85 1.90
N SER A 182 9.36 -18.14 1.46
CA SER A 182 9.29 -17.08 0.46
C SER A 182 8.70 -17.61 -0.86
N SER A 183 7.36 -17.61 -1.00
CA SER A 183 6.64 -17.80 -2.28
C SER A 183 5.12 -17.96 -2.13
N VAL A 184 4.44 -17.26 -1.22
CA VAL A 184 2.96 -17.19 -1.29
C VAL A 184 2.58 -16.06 -2.23
N ARG A 185 2.64 -16.34 -3.54
CA ARG A 185 1.96 -15.52 -4.55
C ARG A 185 0.49 -15.95 -4.58
N ALA A 186 -0.35 -15.29 -3.80
CA ALA A 186 -1.79 -15.49 -3.88
C ALA A 186 -2.33 -14.75 -5.12
N LEU A 187 -2.66 -15.50 -6.18
CA LEU A 187 -3.42 -15.00 -7.33
C LEU A 187 -4.89 -15.29 -7.09
N LEU A 188 -5.67 -14.26 -6.74
CA LEU A 188 -7.13 -14.41 -6.62
C LEU A 188 -7.78 -13.83 -7.89
N PRO A 189 -8.49 -14.66 -8.68
CA PRO A 189 -9.25 -14.17 -9.83
C PRO A 189 -10.41 -13.29 -9.37
N ARG A 190 -10.79 -12.32 -10.20
CA ARG A 190 -11.92 -11.43 -9.90
C ARG A 190 -13.25 -12.18 -10.06
N GLY A 191 -13.77 -12.76 -8.96
CA GLY A 191 -15.06 -13.45 -8.89
C GLY A 191 -15.86 -13.06 -7.64
N SER A 192 -17.02 -12.43 -7.87
CA SER A 192 -18.14 -12.13 -6.95
C SER A 192 -17.87 -12.15 -5.43
N ILE A 193 -17.52 -10.99 -4.86
CA ILE A 193 -17.82 -10.71 -3.45
C ILE A 193 -19.34 -10.51 -3.39
N SER A 194 -20.09 -11.55 -3.02
CA SER A 194 -21.50 -11.40 -2.67
C SER A 194 -21.58 -10.79 -1.27
N SER A 195 -22.32 -9.69 -1.15
CA SER A 195 -22.67 -9.08 0.12
C SER A 195 -23.50 -10.07 0.94
N HIS A 196 -22.90 -10.69 1.95
CA HIS A 196 -23.64 -11.22 3.08
C HIS A 196 -23.58 -10.17 4.19
N ALA A 197 -24.45 -9.18 4.10
CA ALA A 197 -24.92 -8.48 5.29
C ALA A 197 -25.95 -9.40 5.94
N SER A 198 -25.67 -9.84 7.16
CA SER A 198 -26.68 -10.33 8.11
C SER A 198 -26.96 -9.22 9.10
#